data_AF-A0A935AH84-F1
#
_entry.id   AF-A0A935AH84-F1
#
_cell.length_a   1.000
_cell.length_b   1.000
_cell.length_c   1.000
_cell.angle_alpha   90.00
_cell.angle_beta   90.00
_cell.angle_gamma   90.00
#
_symmetry.space_group_name_H-M   'P 1'
#
loop_
_entity.id
_entity.type
_entity.pdbx_description
1 polymer ?
#
loop_
_entity_poly.entity_id
_entity_poly.type
_entity_poly.pdbx_seq_one_letter_code
_entity_poly.pdbx_strand_id
1 'polypeptide(L)'
;MARTEACMAAHPVVLCLQDTTELDFNGHDIDGLGSLSCEAQRGMYVHSTYAVTAPAADAGGLYNWMWARPLGTLESRRWVEGYERVAERAQKLPGTPWSMSLSSCH
;
A
#
# COMPACT_ATOMS: atom_id res chain seq x y z
N MET A 1 -7.43 -10.47 -6.49
CA MET A 1 -8.23 -9.46 -5.74
C MET A 1 -9.62 -9.94 -5.35
N ALA A 2 -10.30 -10.77 -6.15
CA ALA A 2 -11.67 -11.24 -5.84
C ALA A 2 -11.86 -11.85 -4.43
N ARG A 3 -10.88 -12.60 -3.90
CA ARG A 3 -10.94 -13.18 -2.55
C ARG A 3 -10.93 -12.12 -1.44
N THR A 4 -10.07 -11.11 -1.57
CA THR A 4 -9.95 -10.03 -0.58
C THR A 4 -11.23 -9.21 -0.54
N GLU A 5 -11.78 -8.84 -1.70
CA GLU A 5 -13.04 -8.10 -1.78
C GLU A 5 -14.23 -8.88 -1.21
N ALA A 6 -14.32 -10.19 -1.47
CA ALA A 6 -15.34 -11.04 -0.88
C ALA A 6 -15.23 -11.11 0.65
N CYS A 7 -14.00 -11.18 1.19
CA CYS A 7 -13.77 -11.12 2.63
C CYS A 7 -14.22 -9.77 3.20
N MET A 8 -13.83 -8.66 2.57
CA MET A 8 -14.22 -7.31 2.99
C MET A 8 -15.74 -7.12 3.00
N ALA A 9 -16.45 -7.57 1.96
CA ALA A 9 -17.90 -7.44 1.85
C ALA A 9 -18.67 -8.18 2.95
N ALA A 10 -18.08 -9.24 3.52
CA ALA A 10 -18.66 -10.01 4.61
C ALA A 10 -18.51 -9.35 5.98
N HIS A 11 -17.71 -8.27 6.09
CA HIS A 11 -17.41 -7.61 7.36
C HIS A 11 -17.90 -6.15 7.37
N PRO A 12 -18.52 -5.69 8.47
CA PRO A 12 -19.04 -4.33 8.58
C PRO A 12 -17.92 -3.29 8.70
N VAL A 13 -16.74 -3.69 9.16
CA VAL A 13 -15.57 -2.81 9.33
C VAL A 13 -14.33 -3.50 8.78
N VAL A 14 -13.61 -2.77 7.94
CA VAL A 14 -12.33 -3.18 7.36
C VAL A 14 -11.33 -2.04 7.53
N LEU A 15 -10.14 -2.36 8.01
CA LEU A 15 -9.02 -1.44 8.09
C LEU A 15 -8.09 -1.66 6.89
N CYS A 16 -7.78 -0.58 6.17
CA CYS A 16 -6.85 -0.57 5.04
C CYS A 16 -5.52 0.05 5.51
N LEU A 17 -4.60 -0.80 5.96
CA LEU A 17 -3.27 -0.40 6.43
C LEU A 17 -2.39 -0.02 5.24
N GLN A 18 -1.61 1.04 5.38
CA GLN A 18 -0.66 1.47 4.37
C GLN A 18 0.71 1.65 4.98
N ASP A 19 1.74 1.20 4.27
CA ASP A 19 3.13 1.42 4.65
C ASP A 19 4.05 1.29 3.44
N THR A 20 5.27 1.80 3.58
CA THR A 20 6.33 1.71 2.58
C THR A 20 7.46 0.83 3.09
N THR A 21 7.86 -0.16 2.30
CA THR A 21 9.03 -1.00 2.57
C THR A 21 10.01 -0.99 1.41
N GLU A 22 11.22 -1.48 1.66
CA GLU A 22 12.31 -1.57 0.69
C GLU A 22 12.53 -3.03 0.27
N LEU A 23 12.73 -3.24 -1.03
CA LEU A 23 13.22 -4.47 -1.60
C LEU A 23 14.68 -4.26 -1.97
N ASP A 24 15.58 -4.78 -1.15
CA ASP A 24 17.03 -4.75 -1.38
C ASP A 24 17.43 -5.87 -2.34
N PHE A 25 18.06 -5.49 -3.46
CA PHE A 25 18.56 -6.40 -4.48
C PHE A 25 20.09 -6.33 -4.63
N ASN A 26 20.80 -5.85 -3.61
CA ASN A 26 22.27 -5.85 -3.63
C ASN A 26 22.85 -7.23 -3.96
N GLY A 27 23.91 -7.24 -4.76
CA GLY A 27 24.55 -8.47 -5.23
C GLY A 27 23.86 -9.12 -6.43
N HIS A 28 22.77 -8.54 -6.92
CA HIS A 28 22.13 -8.93 -8.17
C HIS A 28 22.40 -7.89 -9.26
N ASP A 29 22.74 -8.36 -10.46
CA ASP A 29 22.90 -7.52 -11.65
C ASP A 29 21.52 -7.30 -12.28
N ILE A 30 20.87 -6.19 -11.90
CA ILE A 30 19.52 -5.83 -12.34
C ILE A 30 19.54 -4.37 -12.81
N ASP A 31 19.21 -4.16 -14.07
CA ASP A 31 19.09 -2.82 -14.64
C ASP A 31 17.89 -2.05 -14.07
N GLY A 32 18.06 -0.74 -13.90
CA GLY A 32 16.97 0.18 -13.53
C GLY A 32 16.66 0.27 -12.03
N LEU A 33 17.48 -0.32 -11.16
CA LEU A 33 17.34 -0.15 -9.71
C LEU A 33 17.70 1.28 -9.25
N GLY A 34 17.01 1.75 -8.21
CA GLY A 34 17.26 3.04 -7.57
C GLY A 34 18.05 2.90 -6.27
N SER A 35 18.49 4.02 -5.69
CA SER A 35 19.06 4.02 -4.34
C SER A 35 17.96 3.84 -3.29
N LEU A 36 18.24 3.07 -2.24
CA LEU A 36 17.38 2.92 -1.07
C LEU A 36 17.72 3.97 0.01
N SER A 37 17.24 3.79 1.24
CA SER A 37 17.53 4.70 2.36
C SER A 37 19.02 4.77 2.65
N CYS A 38 19.72 3.64 2.53
CA CYS A 38 21.18 3.63 2.44
C CYS A 38 21.60 3.82 0.98
N GLU A 39 22.36 4.87 0.71
CA GLU A 39 22.81 5.20 -0.66
C GLU A 39 23.71 4.13 -1.30
N ALA A 40 24.34 3.27 -0.51
CA ALA A 40 25.13 2.14 -1.02
C ALA A 40 24.25 1.00 -1.54
N GLN A 41 23.00 0.91 -1.10
CA GLN A 41 22.08 -0.17 -1.48
C GLN A 41 21.34 0.17 -2.78
N ARG A 42 21.01 -0.87 -3.55
CA ARG A 42 20.24 -0.75 -4.79
C ARG A 42 18.98 -1.61 -4.71
N GLY A 43 17.84 -1.01 -5.05
CA GLY A 43 16.59 -1.72 -4.95
C GLY A 43 15.36 -0.94 -5.41
N MET A 44 14.23 -1.34 -4.87
CA MET A 44 12.92 -0.73 -5.13
C MET A 44 12.18 -0.46 -3.83
N TYR A 45 11.35 0.56 -3.81
CA TYR A 45 10.35 0.76 -2.77
C TYR A 45 9.03 0.12 -3.17
N VAL A 46 8.28 -0.32 -2.16
CA VAL A 46 6.91 -0.79 -2.31
C VAL A 46 6.03 -0.07 -1.30
N HIS A 47 5.08 0.71 -1.79
CA HIS A 47 4.00 1.27 -0.97
C HIS A 47 2.78 0.36 -1.08
N SER A 48 2.50 -0.38 -0.02
CA SER A 48 1.47 -1.42 0.01
C SER A 48 0.24 -0.94 0.74
N THR A 49 -0.93 -1.38 0.28
CA THR A 49 -2.20 -1.27 1.01
C THR A 49 -2.70 -2.67 1.35
N TYR A 50 -2.95 -2.94 2.63
CA TYR A 50 -3.34 -4.25 3.15
C TYR A 50 -4.66 -4.18 3.92
N ALA A 51 -5.61 -5.07 3.60
CA ALA A 51 -6.89 -5.13 4.27
C ALA A 51 -6.88 -6.12 5.45
N VAL A 52 -7.41 -5.68 6.58
CA VAL A 52 -7.70 -6.53 7.75
C VAL A 52 -9.14 -6.29 8.21
N THR A 53 -9.84 -7.35 8.60
CA THR A 53 -11.22 -7.28 9.11
C THR A 53 -11.25 -7.41 10.62
N ALA A 54 -12.27 -6.93 11.32
CA ALA A 54 -12.44 -7.25 12.75
C ALA A 54 -12.89 -8.71 12.94
N PRO A 55 -12.26 -9.52 13.82
CA PRO A 55 -11.32 -9.15 14.89
C PRO A 55 -9.82 -9.36 14.52
N ALA A 56 -9.32 -8.59 13.56
CA ALA A 56 -7.98 -8.65 12.95
C ALA A 56 -7.69 -9.91 12.09
N ALA A 57 -8.72 -10.45 11.42
CA ALA A 57 -8.50 -11.50 10.44
C ALA A 57 -7.92 -10.93 9.14
N ASP A 58 -7.00 -11.70 8.54
CA ASP A 58 -6.35 -11.34 7.29
C ASP A 58 -7.33 -11.39 6.10
N ALA A 59 -7.56 -10.25 5.45
CA ALA A 59 -8.29 -10.18 4.17
C ALA A 59 -7.36 -10.15 2.95
N GLY A 60 -6.16 -9.60 3.08
CA GLY A 60 -5.11 -9.61 2.06
C GLY A 60 -4.81 -8.26 1.40
N GLY A 61 -3.88 -8.29 0.43
CA GLY A 61 -3.39 -7.10 -0.27
C GLY A 61 -4.42 -6.46 -1.22
N LEU A 62 -4.49 -5.13 -1.19
CA LEU A 62 -5.40 -4.31 -1.99
C LEU A 62 -4.73 -3.56 -3.14
N TYR A 63 -3.50 -3.12 -2.94
CA TYR A 63 -2.77 -2.31 -3.91
C TYR A 63 -1.29 -2.29 -3.55
N ASN A 64 -0.42 -2.39 -4.54
CA ASN A 64 1.02 -2.21 -4.36
C ASN A 64 1.51 -1.24 -5.44
N TRP A 65 2.18 -0.17 -5.04
CA TRP A 65 2.95 0.67 -5.93
C TRP A 65 4.43 0.36 -5.75
N MET A 66 5.10 -0.11 -6.80
CA MET A 66 6.53 -0.38 -6.78
C MET A 66 7.28 0.66 -7.61
N TRP A 67 8.42 1.14 -7.13
CA TRP A 67 9.27 2.05 -7.90
C TRP A 67 10.74 1.93 -7.51
N ALA A 68 11.62 2.10 -8.50
CA ALA A 68 13.00 2.48 -8.25
C ALA A 68 13.04 4.00 -8.03
N ARG A 69 13.65 4.47 -6.93
CA ARG A 69 13.70 5.90 -6.57
C ARG A 69 14.42 6.72 -7.66
N PRO A 70 13.73 7.66 -8.34
CA PRO A 70 14.37 8.65 -9.19
C PRO A 70 14.86 9.84 -8.35
N LEU A 71 15.86 10.58 -8.82
CA LEU A 71 16.28 11.82 -8.17
C LEU A 71 15.12 12.85 -8.20
N GLY A 72 14.75 13.40 -7.04
CA GLY A 72 13.85 14.56 -6.93
C GLY A 72 12.34 14.28 -6.96
N THR A 73 11.87 13.05 -6.71
CA THR A 73 10.43 12.75 -6.63
C THR A 73 9.91 12.87 -5.20
N LEU A 74 8.76 13.52 -5.00
CA LEU A 74 8.12 13.61 -3.68
C LEU A 74 7.38 12.30 -3.34
N GLU A 75 7.94 11.52 -2.42
CA GLU A 75 7.42 10.20 -2.06
C GLU A 75 6.13 10.27 -1.22
N SER A 76 5.84 11.41 -0.57
CA SER A 76 4.63 11.57 0.25
C SER A 76 3.33 11.50 -0.55
N ARG A 77 3.37 11.69 -1.87
CA ARG A 77 2.19 11.55 -2.75
C ARG A 77 1.61 10.13 -2.73
N ARG A 78 2.41 9.11 -2.37
CA ARG A 78 1.98 7.70 -2.36
C ARG A 78 0.85 7.42 -1.38
N TRP A 79 0.83 8.11 -0.25
CA TRP A 79 -0.26 8.02 0.73
C TRP A 79 -1.59 8.53 0.17
N VAL A 80 -1.56 9.63 -0.58
CA VAL A 80 -2.76 10.21 -1.22
C VAL A 80 -3.27 9.28 -2.32
N GLU A 81 -2.39 8.82 -3.21
CA GLU A 81 -2.76 7.91 -4.29
C GLU A 81 -3.31 6.58 -3.75
N GLY A 82 -2.67 6.03 -2.71
CA GLY A 82 -3.14 4.83 -2.04
C GLY A 82 -4.53 5.03 -1.43
N TYR A 83 -4.77 6.17 -0.77
CA TYR A 83 -6.08 6.52 -0.23
C TYR A 83 -7.15 6.61 -1.32
N GLU A 84 -6.86 7.28 -2.45
CA GLU A 84 -7.79 7.38 -3.59
C GLU A 84 -8.21 5.98 -4.08
N ARG A 85 -7.27 5.03 -4.16
CA ARG A 85 -7.58 3.63 -4.54
C ARG A 85 -8.49 2.93 -3.52
N VAL A 86 -8.29 3.18 -2.23
CA VAL A 86 -9.18 2.64 -1.19
C VAL A 86 -10.59 3.24 -1.31
N ALA A 87 -10.68 4.55 -1.54
CA ALA A 87 -11.96 5.25 -1.71
C ALA A 87 -12.73 4.79 -2.96
N GLU A 88 -12.05 4.62 -4.10
CA GLU A 88 -12.63 4.04 -5.33
C GLU A 88 -13.19 2.64 -5.09
N ARG A 89 -12.51 1.84 -4.27
CA ARG A 89 -12.92 0.46 -3.95
C ARG A 89 -14.07 0.43 -2.96
N ALA A 90 -14.06 1.31 -1.95
CA ALA A 90 -15.15 1.48 -1.01
C ALA A 90 -16.48 1.70 -1.74
N GLN A 91 -16.55 2.54 -2.78
CA GLN A 91 -17.80 2.76 -3.54
C GLN A 91 -18.45 1.48 -4.10
N LYS A 92 -17.70 0.37 -4.22
CA LYS A 92 -18.16 -0.93 -4.72
C LYS A 92 -18.60 -1.91 -3.63
N LEU A 93 -18.48 -1.55 -2.34
CA LEU A 93 -18.71 -2.44 -1.18
C LEU A 93 -19.76 -1.89 -0.19
N PRO A 94 -20.96 -1.47 -0.62
CA PRO A 94 -21.87 -0.63 0.17
C PRO A 94 -22.33 -1.20 1.52
N GLY A 95 -22.12 -2.51 1.78
CA GLY A 95 -22.42 -3.17 3.05
C GLY A 95 -21.39 -2.94 4.17
N THR A 96 -20.26 -2.28 3.89
CA THR A 96 -19.19 -1.99 4.85
C THR A 96 -19.16 -0.49 5.15
N PRO A 97 -19.87 0.04 6.16
CA PRO A 97 -19.84 1.46 6.48
C PRO A 97 -18.43 1.95 6.85
N TRP A 98 -17.98 3.02 6.20
CA TRP A 98 -16.61 3.56 6.31
C TRP A 98 -16.51 4.66 7.36
N SER A 99 -15.43 4.64 8.14
CA SER A 99 -14.97 5.75 8.98
C SER A 99 -13.54 6.12 8.59
N MET A 100 -13.25 7.41 8.52
CA MET A 100 -12.01 7.96 7.95
C MET A 100 -11.05 8.42 9.05
N SER A 101 -9.77 8.07 8.92
CA SER A 101 -8.68 8.77 9.60
C SER A 101 -7.44 8.76 8.69
N LEU A 102 -7.01 9.95 8.28
CA LEU A 102 -5.72 10.20 7.64
C LEU A 102 -4.84 10.88 8.68
N SER A 103 -3.95 10.11 9.31
CA SER A 103 -2.86 10.69 10.10
C SER A 103 -1.68 10.90 9.15
N SER A 104 -1.58 12.08 8.55
CA SER A 104 -0.34 12.49 7.88
C SER A 104 0.73 12.75 8.95
N CYS A 105 1.79 11.94 8.98
CA CYS A 105 3.02 12.28 9.70
C CYS A 105 3.55 13.60 9.11
N HIS A 106 3.48 14.67 9.91
CA HIS A 106 4.14 15.95 9.65
C HIS A 106 5.61 15.86 10.06
#